data_AF-A0AAD5P2Z5-F1
#
_entry.id   AF-A0AAD5P2Z5-F1
#
_cell.length_a   1.000
_cell.length_b   1.000
_cell.length_c   1.000
_cell.angle_alpha   90.00
_cell.angle_beta   90.00
_cell.angle_gamma   90.00
#
_symmetry.space_group_name_H-M   'P 1'
#
loop_
_entity.id
_entity.type
_entity.pdbx_description
1 polymer ?
#
loop_
_entity_poly.entity_id
_entity_poly.type
_entity_poly.pdbx_seq_one_letter_code
_entity_poly.pdbx_strand_id
1 'polypeptide(L)'
;MKLSEDVDLERISKDTHGYVGADLAALCTEAALQCIREKMDVIDLEDETIDAEILNSMAVSNEHFQTALGTSNPSALRETVVEVPNCSWEDIGGLENVKRELQETVQYPVEHPEKFEKFGMAPSKGVLFYGPPGCGKTLLAKAIANECQANFISVKGPELLTMWFGESEANVREIFDKARQSAPCVLFFDELDSIATQRGSSVGDAGGAADRVLNQLLTEMDGMSAKKTVFIIGATNRPDIIDPALLRPGRLDQLIYIPLPDEDSRHQIFKACLRKSPVSKDVDLRALAKYTQGFSGADITEICQRAVKYAIRENIEKDIERERRRRDNPEAMDEDVEDEVAEIKAAHFEESMKFARRSVSDADIRKYQAFAQTLQQSRGFGSEFRFSETSTGATGSDPFTTTGGGAADEDDLYS
;
A
#
# COMPACT_ATOMS: atom_id res chain seq x y z
N MET A 1 33.85 -16.34 -9.28
CA MET A 1 32.87 -17.44 -9.15
C MET A 1 32.40 -17.78 -10.56
N LYS A 2 32.52 -19.03 -10.99
CA LYS A 2 31.96 -19.50 -12.26
C LYS A 2 30.52 -19.96 -11.99
N LEU A 3 29.57 -19.47 -12.78
CA LEU A 3 28.16 -19.85 -12.70
C LEU A 3 27.87 -20.91 -13.76
N SER A 4 26.98 -21.84 -13.45
CA SER A 4 26.41 -22.73 -14.47
C SER A 4 25.30 -22.01 -15.25
N GLU A 5 24.94 -22.55 -16.42
CA GLU A 5 23.99 -21.91 -17.35
C GLU A 5 22.55 -21.89 -16.81
N ASP A 6 22.22 -22.72 -15.81
CA ASP A 6 20.92 -22.81 -15.14
C ASP A 6 20.68 -21.74 -14.05
N VAL A 7 21.68 -20.90 -13.76
CA VAL A 7 21.56 -19.86 -12.73
C VAL A 7 20.75 -18.68 -13.25
N ASP A 8 19.55 -18.51 -12.69
CA ASP A 8 18.70 -17.33 -12.89
C ASP A 8 18.95 -16.30 -11.78
N LEU A 9 19.85 -15.35 -12.06
CA LEU A 9 20.18 -14.26 -11.14
C LEU A 9 18.99 -13.31 -10.92
N GLU A 10 18.09 -13.18 -11.89
CA GLU A 10 16.93 -12.31 -11.74
C GLU A 10 15.95 -12.91 -10.72
N ARG A 11 15.76 -14.23 -10.76
CA ARG A 11 14.97 -14.95 -9.75
C ARG A 11 15.60 -14.85 -8.36
N ILE A 12 16.91 -15.08 -8.24
CA ILE A 12 17.62 -14.93 -6.97
C ILE A 12 17.46 -13.50 -6.43
N SER A 13 17.54 -12.48 -7.29
CA SER A 13 17.35 -11.09 -6.87
C SER A 13 15.97 -10.83 -6.26
N LYS A 14 14.91 -11.46 -6.79
CA LYS A 14 13.53 -11.36 -6.30
C LYS A 14 13.37 -12.01 -4.93
N ASP A 15 14.12 -13.08 -4.66
CA ASP A 15 14.07 -13.83 -3.39
C ASP A 15 14.96 -13.19 -2.30
N THR A 16 15.92 -12.33 -2.67
CA THR A 16 16.84 -11.63 -1.74
C THR A 16 16.29 -10.29 -1.22
N HIS A 17 14.99 -10.16 -0.99
CA HIS A 17 14.43 -8.93 -0.46
C HIS A 17 14.96 -8.64 0.96
N GLY A 18 15.46 -7.42 1.19
CA GLY A 18 16.05 -7.01 2.48
C GLY A 18 17.53 -7.40 2.67
N TYR A 19 18.19 -7.93 1.64
CA TYR A 19 19.64 -8.14 1.67
C TYR A 19 20.35 -6.82 1.33
N VAL A 20 21.33 -6.43 2.13
CA VAL A 20 22.27 -5.35 1.74
C VAL A 20 23.41 -5.92 0.89
N GLY A 21 24.22 -5.05 0.28
CA GLY A 21 25.35 -5.50 -0.56
C GLY A 21 26.31 -6.45 0.16
N ALA A 22 26.49 -6.29 1.48
CA ALA A 22 27.26 -7.23 2.29
C ALA A 22 26.56 -8.59 2.44
N ASP A 23 25.24 -8.62 2.59
CA ASP A 23 24.46 -9.86 2.68
C ASP A 23 24.46 -10.60 1.33
N LEU A 24 24.38 -9.88 0.21
CA LEU A 24 24.49 -10.48 -1.12
C LEU A 24 25.89 -11.07 -1.36
N ALA A 25 26.95 -10.38 -0.90
CA ALA A 25 28.30 -10.91 -0.94
C ALA A 25 28.45 -12.17 -0.07
N ALA A 26 27.85 -12.16 1.13
CA ALA A 26 27.82 -13.33 2.01
C ALA A 26 27.03 -14.48 1.40
N LEU A 27 25.89 -14.21 0.76
CA LEU A 27 25.08 -15.20 0.04
C LEU A 27 25.87 -15.86 -1.09
N CYS A 28 26.56 -15.06 -1.90
CA CYS A 28 27.45 -15.59 -2.94
C CYS A 28 28.58 -16.43 -2.34
N THR A 29 29.13 -16.00 -1.21
CA THR A 29 30.21 -16.73 -0.53
C THR A 29 29.71 -18.09 -0.02
N GLU A 30 28.52 -18.15 0.60
CA GLU A 30 27.94 -19.41 1.08
C GLU A 30 27.55 -20.34 -0.09
N ALA A 31 27.02 -19.80 -1.19
CA ALA A 31 26.74 -20.59 -2.40
C ALA A 31 28.02 -21.19 -3.02
N ALA A 32 29.12 -20.42 -3.03
CA ALA A 32 30.43 -20.93 -3.45
C ALA A 32 30.96 -22.01 -2.50
N LEU A 33 30.85 -21.80 -1.18
CA LEU A 33 31.26 -22.78 -0.18
C LEU A 33 30.47 -24.07 -0.29
N GLN A 34 29.18 -24.00 -0.60
CA GLN A 34 28.36 -25.19 -0.83
C GLN A 34 28.85 -25.99 -2.04
N CYS A 35 29.15 -25.32 -3.15
CA CYS A 35 29.76 -25.95 -4.32
C CYS A 35 31.12 -26.61 -3.99
N ILE A 36 31.93 -25.97 -3.13
CA ILE A 36 33.22 -26.52 -2.70
C ILE A 36 33.00 -27.74 -1.79
N ARG A 37 32.05 -27.69 -0.86
CA ARG A 37 31.72 -28.82 0.04
C ARG A 37 31.35 -30.08 -0.75
N GLU A 38 30.60 -29.95 -1.83
CA GLU A 38 30.21 -31.08 -2.69
C GLU A 38 31.38 -31.70 -3.46
N LYS A 39 32.43 -30.92 -3.72
CA LYS A 39 33.63 -31.37 -4.42
C LYS A 39 34.80 -31.67 -3.48
N MET A 40 34.58 -31.55 -2.17
CA MET A 40 35.62 -31.71 -1.15
C MET A 40 36.21 -33.12 -1.14
N ASP A 41 35.43 -34.14 -1.50
CA ASP A 41 35.90 -35.53 -1.61
C ASP A 41 36.86 -35.76 -2.80
N VAL A 42 36.88 -34.82 -3.76
CA VAL A 42 37.71 -34.88 -4.99
C VAL A 42 38.94 -33.97 -4.87
N ILE A 43 38.95 -33.07 -3.90
CA ILE A 43 40.05 -32.14 -3.64
C ILE A 43 41.03 -32.81 -2.69
N ASP A 44 42.28 -32.97 -3.11
CA ASP A 44 43.35 -33.40 -2.21
C ASP A 44 43.70 -32.24 -1.27
N LEU A 45 43.49 -32.45 0.03
CA LEU A 45 43.74 -31.45 1.08
C LEU A 45 45.21 -31.41 1.53
N GLU A 46 46.02 -32.37 1.08
CA GLU A 46 47.45 -32.46 1.42
C GLU A 46 48.33 -31.62 0.49
N ASP A 47 47.83 -31.25 -0.69
CA ASP A 47 48.53 -30.42 -1.67
C ASP A 47 48.37 -28.92 -1.39
N GLU A 48 49.44 -28.15 -1.63
CA GLU A 48 49.45 -26.68 -1.46
C GLU A 48 48.62 -25.95 -2.54
N THR A 49 48.26 -26.62 -3.64
CA THR A 49 47.55 -26.03 -4.78
C THR A 49 46.50 -26.99 -5.35
N ILE A 50 45.31 -26.47 -5.66
CA ILE A 50 44.23 -27.23 -6.31
C ILE A 50 44.48 -27.29 -7.83
N ASP A 51 44.29 -28.48 -8.42
CA ASP A 51 44.41 -28.67 -9.87
C ASP A 51 43.49 -27.76 -10.69
N ALA A 52 44.06 -27.20 -11.76
CA ALA A 52 43.35 -26.29 -12.66
C ALA A 52 42.14 -26.95 -13.35
N GLU A 53 42.18 -28.27 -13.59
CA GLU A 53 41.05 -29.02 -14.17
C GLU A 53 39.87 -29.09 -13.19
N ILE A 54 40.14 -29.34 -11.91
CA ILE A 54 39.12 -29.36 -10.86
C ILE A 54 38.52 -27.96 -10.70
N LEU A 55 39.34 -26.92 -10.63
CA LEU A 55 38.91 -25.52 -10.58
C LEU A 55 38.00 -25.13 -11.75
N ASN A 56 38.33 -25.59 -12.97
CA ASN A 56 37.53 -25.32 -14.16
C ASN A 56 36.21 -26.10 -14.20
N SER A 57 36.15 -27.26 -13.57
CA SER A 57 34.94 -28.08 -13.44
C SER A 57 33.94 -27.54 -12.40
N MET A 58 34.39 -26.70 -11.46
CA MET A 58 33.52 -26.10 -10.46
C MET A 58 32.68 -24.98 -11.06
N ALA A 59 31.37 -25.17 -11.05
CA ALA A 59 30.39 -24.16 -11.42
C ALA A 59 29.27 -24.15 -10.37
N VAL A 60 28.90 -22.96 -9.93
CA VAL A 60 27.85 -22.77 -8.93
C VAL A 60 26.50 -22.83 -9.63
N SER A 61 25.64 -23.78 -9.21
CA SER A 61 24.29 -24.00 -9.71
C SER A 61 23.22 -23.25 -8.90
N ASN A 62 21.99 -23.27 -9.43
CA ASN A 62 20.84 -22.66 -8.77
C ASN A 62 20.48 -23.34 -7.43
N GLU A 63 20.77 -24.65 -7.30
CA GLU A 63 20.57 -25.40 -6.05
C GLU A 63 21.48 -24.92 -4.92
N HIS A 64 22.72 -24.54 -5.23
CA HIS A 64 23.62 -23.95 -4.24
C HIS A 64 23.09 -22.61 -3.71
N PHE A 65 22.52 -21.77 -4.59
CA PHE A 65 21.90 -20.51 -4.18
C PHE A 65 20.64 -20.74 -3.33
N GLN A 66 19.79 -21.72 -3.67
CA GLN A 66 18.62 -22.06 -2.84
C GLN A 66 19.03 -22.53 -1.44
N THR A 67 20.10 -23.33 -1.34
CA THR A 67 20.64 -23.80 -0.06
C THR A 67 21.18 -22.63 0.77
N ALA A 68 21.93 -21.72 0.14
CA ALA A 68 22.48 -20.54 0.78
C ALA A 68 21.39 -19.54 1.23
N LEU A 69 20.30 -19.40 0.48
CA LEU A 69 19.13 -18.61 0.86
C LEU A 69 18.45 -19.18 2.12
N GLY A 70 18.46 -20.51 2.30
CA GLY A 70 17.92 -21.16 3.50
C GLY A 70 18.72 -20.91 4.78
N THR A 71 19.98 -20.50 4.67
CA THR A 71 20.90 -20.28 5.81
C THR A 71 21.22 -18.81 6.06
N SER A 72 21.07 -17.95 5.05
CA SER A 72 21.32 -16.52 5.19
C SER A 72 20.10 -15.80 5.75
N ASN A 73 20.34 -14.91 6.73
CA ASN A 73 19.32 -14.02 7.26
C ASN A 73 19.58 -12.61 6.71
N PRO A 74 18.58 -11.91 6.15
CA PRO A 74 18.76 -10.55 5.65
C PRO A 74 19.00 -9.58 6.79
N SER A 75 20.02 -8.73 6.67
CA SER A 75 20.33 -7.74 7.70
C SER A 75 19.29 -6.61 7.76
N ALA A 76 18.64 -6.29 6.63
CA ALA A 76 17.66 -5.19 6.57
C ALA A 76 16.24 -5.58 7.04
N LEU A 77 15.94 -6.86 7.32
CA LEU A 77 14.64 -7.24 7.90
C LEU A 77 14.42 -6.70 9.33
N ARG A 78 15.46 -6.14 9.96
CA ARG A 78 15.37 -5.45 11.27
C ARG A 78 15.13 -3.95 11.14
N GLU A 79 15.23 -3.38 9.95
CA GLU A 79 15.19 -1.94 9.71
C GLU A 79 13.96 -1.58 8.85
N THR A 80 13.40 -0.40 9.05
CA THR A 80 12.32 0.11 8.19
C THR A 80 12.82 0.23 6.75
N VAL A 81 12.42 -0.70 5.87
CA VAL A 81 12.96 -0.77 4.51
C VAL A 81 12.43 0.42 3.70
N VAL A 82 13.34 1.14 3.06
CA VAL A 82 13.01 2.14 2.03
C VAL A 82 12.92 1.38 0.71
N GLU A 83 11.73 1.28 0.13
CA GLU A 83 11.51 0.59 -1.14
C GLU A 83 11.05 1.57 -2.22
N VAL A 84 11.42 1.30 -3.48
CA VAL A 84 10.74 1.92 -4.62
C VAL A 84 9.60 0.96 -5.01
N PRO A 85 8.33 1.37 -4.87
CA PRO A 85 7.21 0.48 -5.11
C PRO A 85 7.11 0.12 -6.59
N ASN A 86 6.79 -1.15 -6.88
CA ASN A 86 6.61 -1.68 -8.24
C ASN A 86 5.14 -1.70 -8.70
N CYS A 87 4.25 -1.02 -7.97
CA CYS A 87 2.81 -0.97 -8.24
C CYS A 87 2.49 0.23 -9.13
N SER A 88 1.74 0.02 -10.21
CA SER A 88 1.34 1.07 -11.16
C SER A 88 -0.15 1.41 -11.04
N TRP A 89 -0.60 2.48 -11.68
CA TRP A 89 -2.05 2.79 -11.77
C TRP A 89 -2.87 1.70 -12.45
N GLU A 90 -2.25 0.90 -13.32
CA GLU A 90 -2.88 -0.22 -14.01
C GLU A 90 -3.17 -1.41 -13.08
N ASP A 91 -2.47 -1.49 -11.94
CA ASP A 91 -2.73 -2.48 -10.89
C ASP A 91 -3.96 -2.12 -10.03
N ILE A 92 -4.53 -0.93 -10.22
CA ILE A 92 -5.66 -0.40 -9.45
C ILE A 92 -6.87 -0.21 -10.36
N GLY A 93 -7.86 -1.09 -10.24
CA GLY A 93 -9.12 -0.96 -10.94
C GLY A 93 -10.02 0.14 -10.34
N GLY A 94 -10.52 1.05 -11.17
CA GLY A 94 -11.45 2.11 -10.80
C GLY A 94 -10.79 3.28 -10.08
N LEU A 95 -11.60 3.96 -9.24
CA LEU A 95 -11.16 5.10 -8.40
C LEU A 95 -10.58 6.29 -9.18
N GLU A 96 -11.00 6.52 -10.43
CA GLU A 96 -10.42 7.54 -11.31
C GLU A 96 -10.46 8.96 -10.73
N ASN A 97 -11.52 9.30 -9.99
CA ASN A 97 -11.59 10.60 -9.30
C ASN A 97 -10.55 10.72 -8.19
N VAL A 98 -10.35 9.66 -7.42
CA VAL A 98 -9.38 9.62 -6.33
C VAL A 98 -7.94 9.62 -6.87
N LYS A 99 -7.68 8.89 -7.97
CA LYS A 99 -6.38 8.93 -8.67
C LYS A 99 -6.03 10.34 -9.10
N ARG A 100 -6.97 11.05 -9.73
CA ARG A 100 -6.80 12.44 -10.15
C ARG A 100 -6.55 13.37 -8.96
N GLU A 101 -7.34 13.27 -7.90
CA GLU A 101 -7.17 14.07 -6.68
C GLU A 101 -5.78 13.86 -6.04
N LEU A 102 -5.27 12.64 -6.07
CA LEU A 102 -3.91 12.34 -5.60
C LEU A 102 -2.82 12.90 -6.50
N GLN A 103 -2.97 12.84 -7.81
CA GLN A 103 -2.04 13.49 -8.74
C GLN A 103 -2.00 15.00 -8.47
N GLU A 104 -3.16 15.64 -8.30
CA GLU A 104 -3.24 17.07 -7.99
C GLU A 104 -2.58 17.42 -6.64
N THR A 105 -2.70 16.54 -5.65
CA THR A 105 -2.20 16.78 -4.29
C THR A 105 -0.71 16.47 -4.12
N VAL A 106 -0.21 15.42 -4.79
CA VAL A 106 1.15 14.90 -4.60
C VAL A 106 2.08 15.26 -5.76
N GLN A 107 1.61 15.06 -6.99
CA GLN A 107 2.44 15.21 -8.18
C GLN A 107 2.61 16.68 -8.57
N TYR A 108 1.53 17.48 -8.54
CA TYR A 108 1.61 18.89 -8.97
C TYR A 108 2.55 19.76 -8.14
N PRO A 109 2.63 19.65 -6.79
CA PRO A 109 3.61 20.39 -6.01
C PRO A 109 5.06 20.07 -6.36
N VAL A 110 5.32 18.85 -6.83
CA VAL A 110 6.67 18.38 -7.19
C VAL A 110 7.01 18.79 -8.61
N GLU A 111 6.09 18.65 -9.56
CA GLU A 111 6.31 18.96 -10.97
C GLU A 111 6.21 20.46 -11.31
N HIS A 112 5.42 21.22 -10.54
CA HIS A 112 5.13 22.64 -10.80
C HIS A 112 5.26 23.54 -9.56
N PRO A 113 6.39 23.49 -8.81
CA PRO A 113 6.56 24.29 -7.60
C PRO A 113 6.44 25.81 -7.85
N GLU A 114 6.83 26.28 -9.03
CA GLU A 114 6.75 27.69 -9.43
C GLU A 114 5.32 28.23 -9.45
N LYS A 115 4.33 27.36 -9.75
CA LYS A 115 2.92 27.76 -9.73
C LYS A 115 2.44 27.95 -8.30
N PHE A 116 2.80 27.04 -7.39
CA PHE A 116 2.43 27.15 -5.98
C PHE A 116 3.05 28.38 -5.33
N GLU A 117 4.32 28.67 -5.62
CA GLU A 117 4.99 29.90 -5.16
C GLU A 117 4.31 31.16 -5.71
N LYS A 118 3.97 31.18 -7.01
CA LYS A 118 3.30 32.32 -7.65
C LYS A 118 1.94 32.65 -7.02
N PHE A 119 1.18 31.62 -6.62
CA PHE A 119 -0.10 31.79 -5.95
C PHE A 119 0.01 31.90 -4.43
N GLY A 120 1.22 31.84 -3.85
CA GLY A 120 1.44 31.90 -2.40
C GLY A 120 0.81 30.74 -1.64
N MET A 121 0.51 29.63 -2.32
CA MET A 121 -0.14 28.47 -1.74
C MET A 121 0.90 27.47 -1.27
N ALA A 122 0.89 27.14 0.02
CA ALA A 122 1.69 26.05 0.54
C ALA A 122 1.07 24.70 0.10
N PRO A 123 1.87 23.73 -0.38
CA PRO A 123 1.35 22.41 -0.71
C PRO A 123 0.90 21.68 0.55
N SER A 124 -0.13 20.83 0.40
CA SER A 124 -0.58 19.94 1.48
C SER A 124 0.54 18.99 1.87
N LYS A 125 0.74 18.82 3.18
CA LYS A 125 1.80 17.95 3.71
C LYS A 125 1.39 16.48 3.80
N GLY A 126 0.08 16.20 3.84
CA GLY A 126 -0.37 14.84 3.89
C GLY A 126 -1.86 14.63 3.66
N VAL A 127 -2.18 13.37 3.37
CA VAL A 127 -3.53 12.88 3.08
C VAL A 127 -3.88 11.76 4.05
N LEU A 128 -5.12 11.74 4.52
CA LEU A 128 -5.72 10.59 5.21
C LEU A 128 -6.68 9.86 4.28
N PHE A 129 -6.33 8.64 3.92
CA PHE A 129 -7.21 7.65 3.32
C PHE A 129 -8.12 7.03 4.36
N TYR A 130 -9.42 7.07 4.11
CA TYR A 130 -10.38 6.37 4.96
C TYR A 130 -11.43 5.65 4.12
N GLY A 131 -11.92 4.53 4.65
CA GLY A 131 -12.95 3.74 3.99
C GLY A 131 -12.87 2.27 4.39
N PRO A 132 -13.77 1.45 3.87
CA PRO A 132 -13.82 0.02 4.17
C PRO A 132 -12.48 -0.70 3.92
N PRO A 133 -12.21 -1.78 4.66
CA PRO A 133 -11.04 -2.63 4.42
C PRO A 133 -11.10 -3.24 3.02
N GLY A 134 -9.93 -3.58 2.46
CA GLY A 134 -9.86 -4.27 1.17
C GLY A 134 -10.19 -3.44 -0.08
N CYS A 135 -10.28 -2.11 0.03
CA CYS A 135 -10.58 -1.22 -1.10
C CYS A 135 -9.34 -0.56 -1.75
N GLY A 136 -8.15 -1.11 -1.50
CA GLY A 136 -6.94 -0.69 -2.21
C GLY A 136 -6.21 0.54 -1.66
N LYS A 137 -6.47 0.97 -0.41
CA LYS A 137 -5.78 2.13 0.21
C LYS A 137 -4.25 2.04 0.16
N THR A 138 -3.71 0.88 0.53
CA THR A 138 -2.26 0.61 0.51
C THR A 138 -1.72 0.52 -0.91
N LEU A 139 -2.46 -0.11 -1.85
CA LEU A 139 -2.07 -0.17 -3.27
C LEU A 139 -2.02 1.23 -3.90
N LEU A 140 -2.98 2.07 -3.56
CA LEU A 140 -3.08 3.45 -4.02
C LEU A 140 -1.89 4.30 -3.53
N ALA A 141 -1.49 4.15 -2.27
CA ALA A 141 -0.30 4.79 -1.71
C ALA A 141 0.98 4.35 -2.43
N LYS A 142 1.11 3.05 -2.73
CA LYS A 142 2.25 2.52 -3.49
C LYS A 142 2.28 3.02 -4.93
N ALA A 143 1.12 3.09 -5.59
CA ALA A 143 1.03 3.55 -6.97
C ALA A 143 1.39 5.03 -7.13
N ILE A 144 0.92 5.92 -6.24
CA ILE A 144 1.28 7.34 -6.31
C ILE A 144 2.79 7.55 -6.04
N ALA A 145 3.37 6.78 -5.13
CA ALA A 145 4.80 6.82 -4.86
C ALA A 145 5.64 6.38 -6.07
N ASN A 146 5.20 5.31 -6.76
CA ASN A 146 5.85 4.85 -7.99
C ASN A 146 5.71 5.88 -9.12
N GLU A 147 4.53 6.48 -9.30
CA GLU A 147 4.29 7.50 -10.33
C GLU A 147 5.20 8.72 -10.12
N CYS A 148 5.39 9.14 -8.87
CA CYS A 148 6.28 10.24 -8.52
C CYS A 148 7.77 9.85 -8.50
N GLN A 149 8.10 8.58 -8.79
CA GLN A 149 9.45 8.01 -8.63
C GLN A 149 10.06 8.33 -7.27
N ALA A 150 9.22 8.29 -6.23
CA ALA A 150 9.58 8.60 -4.86
C ALA A 150 9.86 7.32 -4.07
N ASN A 151 10.76 7.44 -3.10
CA ASN A 151 10.97 6.39 -2.11
C ASN A 151 9.68 6.15 -1.31
N PHE A 152 9.43 4.93 -0.91
CA PHE A 152 8.25 4.54 -0.15
C PHE A 152 8.69 3.90 1.17
N ILE A 153 8.20 4.45 2.27
CA ILE A 153 8.40 3.90 3.62
C ILE A 153 7.02 3.55 4.15
N SER A 154 6.77 2.27 4.36
CA SER A 154 5.54 1.77 4.97
C SER A 154 5.77 1.52 6.44
N VAL A 155 4.89 2.05 7.28
CA VAL A 155 4.88 1.81 8.73
C VAL A 155 3.50 1.31 9.09
N LYS A 156 3.40 0.11 9.66
CA LYS A 156 2.11 -0.41 10.14
C LYS A 156 1.90 0.05 11.58
N GLY A 157 0.69 0.44 11.93
CA GLY A 157 0.38 0.90 13.29
C GLY A 157 0.79 -0.08 14.41
N PRO A 158 0.59 -1.41 14.28
CA PRO A 158 1.11 -2.37 15.25
C PRO A 158 2.64 -2.36 15.39
N GLU A 159 3.41 -2.08 14.34
CA GLU A 159 4.88 -2.02 14.41
C GLU A 159 5.32 -0.89 15.34
N LEU A 160 4.64 0.26 15.29
CA LEU A 160 4.85 1.39 16.19
C LEU A 160 4.48 1.08 17.65
N LEU A 161 3.54 0.16 17.87
CA LEU A 161 3.20 -0.34 19.20
C LEU A 161 4.21 -1.37 19.69
N THR A 162 4.60 -2.37 18.88
CA THR A 162 5.46 -3.49 19.32
C THR A 162 6.89 -3.08 19.70
N MET A 163 7.33 -1.89 19.29
CA MET A 163 8.56 -1.23 19.77
C MET A 163 8.49 -0.82 21.27
N TRP A 164 7.55 -1.39 22.04
CA TRP A 164 6.97 -0.91 23.29
C TRP A 164 7.81 -1.06 24.56
N PHE A 165 8.93 -1.77 24.55
CA PHE A 165 9.76 -1.89 25.75
C PHE A 165 10.90 -0.86 25.73
N GLY A 166 10.55 0.44 25.80
CA GLY A 166 11.46 1.49 26.30
C GLY A 166 11.74 2.71 25.41
N GLU A 167 11.55 2.67 24.08
CA GLU A 167 12.09 3.69 23.16
C GLU A 167 11.15 4.16 22.03
N SER A 168 9.83 4.00 22.15
CA SER A 168 8.89 4.24 21.02
C SER A 168 8.90 5.67 20.44
N GLU A 169 9.17 6.71 21.25
CA GLU A 169 9.29 8.09 20.76
C GLU A 169 10.55 8.30 19.90
N ALA A 170 11.66 7.66 20.27
CA ALA A 170 12.90 7.72 19.51
C ALA A 170 12.73 7.06 18.14
N ASN A 171 12.00 5.95 18.08
CA ASN A 171 11.75 5.24 16.83
C ASN A 171 10.86 6.03 15.87
N VAL A 172 9.82 6.73 16.38
CA VAL A 172 9.04 7.65 15.53
C VAL A 172 9.94 8.72 14.95
N ARG A 173 10.84 9.30 15.75
CA ARG A 173 11.81 10.29 15.25
C ARG A 173 12.73 9.71 14.18
N GLU A 174 13.25 8.52 14.41
CA GLU A 174 14.13 7.82 13.46
C GLU A 174 13.43 7.54 12.12
N ILE A 175 12.16 7.12 12.14
CA ILE A 175 11.35 6.94 10.93
C ILE A 175 11.25 8.24 10.12
N PHE A 176 10.95 9.36 10.79
CA PHE A 176 10.86 10.65 10.12
C PHE A 176 12.21 11.15 9.64
N ASP A 177 13.30 10.92 10.39
CA ASP A 177 14.65 11.24 9.97
C ASP A 177 15.07 10.42 8.75
N LYS A 178 14.74 9.14 8.71
CA LYS A 178 14.97 8.26 7.56
C LYS A 178 14.18 8.70 6.34
N ALA A 179 12.90 9.06 6.50
CA ALA A 179 12.09 9.63 5.43
C ALA A 179 12.68 10.93 4.89
N ARG A 180 13.21 11.81 5.77
CA ARG A 180 13.88 13.05 5.38
C ARG A 180 15.20 12.83 4.65
N GLN A 181 15.96 11.80 5.02
CA GLN A 181 17.21 11.42 4.35
C GLN A 181 16.93 10.78 2.98
N SER A 182 15.77 10.15 2.83
CA SER A 182 15.33 9.45 1.62
C SER A 182 14.44 10.32 0.71
N ALA A 183 14.42 11.66 0.89
CA ALA A 183 13.60 12.53 0.07
C ALA A 183 14.07 12.53 -1.42
N PRO A 184 13.16 12.50 -2.42
CA PRO A 184 11.69 12.51 -2.32
C PRO A 184 11.12 11.19 -1.79
N CYS A 185 10.24 11.28 -0.78
CA CYS A 185 9.74 10.11 -0.07
C CYS A 185 8.25 10.23 0.26
N VAL A 186 7.50 9.16 0.08
CA VAL A 186 6.15 8.96 0.61
C VAL A 186 6.25 8.14 1.89
N LEU A 187 5.86 8.73 3.02
CA LEU A 187 5.78 8.07 4.31
C LEU A 187 4.34 7.62 4.54
N PHE A 188 4.11 6.31 4.44
CA PHE A 188 2.80 5.69 4.53
C PHE A 188 2.57 5.04 5.90
N PHE A 189 1.55 5.51 6.63
CA PHE A 189 1.09 4.90 7.88
C PHE A 189 -0.17 4.06 7.61
N ASP A 190 -0.03 2.74 7.66
CA ASP A 190 -1.17 1.82 7.57
C ASP A 190 -1.77 1.54 8.96
N GLU A 191 -3.07 1.25 9.01
CA GLU A 191 -3.81 0.98 10.25
C GLU A 191 -3.60 2.06 11.32
N LEU A 192 -3.66 3.34 10.93
CA LEU A 192 -3.42 4.48 11.81
C LEU A 192 -4.35 4.46 13.04
N ASP A 193 -5.54 3.86 12.92
CA ASP A 193 -6.50 3.65 13.99
C ASP A 193 -6.02 2.74 15.13
N SER A 194 -4.92 2.01 14.96
CA SER A 194 -4.31 1.23 16.05
C SER A 194 -3.47 2.08 17.00
N ILE A 195 -2.94 3.22 16.55
CA ILE A 195 -2.08 4.11 17.36
C ILE A 195 -2.69 5.48 17.63
N ALA A 196 -3.59 5.93 16.77
CA ALA A 196 -4.13 7.28 16.77
C ALA A 196 -5.58 7.32 17.26
N THR A 197 -5.91 6.50 18.25
CA THR A 197 -7.25 6.50 18.83
C THR A 197 -7.48 7.76 19.67
N GLN A 198 -8.73 8.20 19.80
CA GLN A 198 -9.09 9.34 20.63
C GLN A 198 -8.59 9.18 22.06
N ARG A 199 -7.87 10.20 22.54
CA ARG A 199 -7.32 10.29 23.90
C ARG A 199 -8.39 9.98 24.94
N GLY A 200 -8.05 9.14 25.91
CA GLY A 200 -8.94 8.78 27.02
C GLY A 200 -10.00 7.71 26.71
N SER A 201 -9.98 7.09 25.53
CA SER A 201 -10.89 5.97 25.19
C SER A 201 -10.52 4.65 25.88
N SER A 202 -9.30 4.53 26.42
CA SER A 202 -8.80 3.35 27.12
C SER A 202 -8.71 3.60 28.62
N VAL A 203 -9.48 2.85 29.42
CA VAL A 203 -9.41 2.86 30.88
C VAL A 203 -8.22 1.99 31.30
N GLY A 204 -7.06 2.60 31.58
CA GLY A 204 -5.87 1.91 32.11
C GLY A 204 -4.53 2.47 31.63
N ASP A 205 -3.43 1.98 32.22
CA ASP A 205 -2.03 2.42 32.00
C ASP A 205 -1.54 2.24 30.54
N ALA A 206 -2.25 1.42 29.74
CA ALA A 206 -1.97 1.20 28.32
C ALA A 206 -2.30 2.42 27.43
N GLY A 207 -3.19 3.33 27.88
CA GLY A 207 -3.55 4.53 27.12
C GLY A 207 -2.40 5.54 26.99
N GLY A 208 -1.55 5.64 28.03
CA GLY A 208 -0.48 6.64 28.07
C GLY A 208 0.65 6.42 27.06
N ALA A 209 0.82 5.21 26.52
CA ALA A 209 1.85 4.96 25.51
C ALA A 209 1.39 5.30 24.10
N ALA A 210 0.14 4.96 23.74
CA ALA A 210 -0.45 5.37 22.47
C ALA A 210 -0.52 6.90 22.38
N ASP A 211 -0.93 7.56 23.48
CA ASP A 211 -0.94 9.02 23.58
C ASP A 211 0.46 9.65 23.37
N ARG A 212 1.52 9.04 23.92
CA ARG A 212 2.91 9.50 23.74
C ARG A 212 3.38 9.35 22.29
N VAL A 213 3.15 8.20 21.67
CA VAL A 213 3.47 7.95 20.26
C VAL A 213 2.71 8.93 19.36
N LEU A 214 1.42 9.15 19.61
CA LEU A 214 0.61 10.12 18.88
C LEU A 214 1.15 11.55 19.06
N ASN A 215 1.51 11.96 20.28
CA ASN A 215 2.11 13.28 20.51
C ASN A 215 3.44 13.44 19.77
N GLN A 216 4.28 12.41 19.75
CA GLN A 216 5.53 12.44 19.00
C GLN A 216 5.27 12.51 17.49
N LEU A 217 4.32 11.72 16.98
CA LEU A 217 3.90 11.77 15.57
C LEU A 217 3.46 13.19 15.18
N LEU A 218 2.59 13.82 15.98
CA LEU A 218 2.14 15.19 15.76
C LEU A 218 3.32 16.19 15.77
N THR A 219 4.26 16.01 16.69
CA THR A 219 5.46 16.86 16.80
C THR A 219 6.36 16.72 15.57
N GLU A 220 6.58 15.50 15.09
CA GLU A 220 7.39 15.27 13.88
C GLU A 220 6.69 15.81 12.62
N MET A 221 5.36 15.68 12.51
CA MET A 221 4.57 16.26 11.42
C MET A 221 4.64 17.80 11.39
N ASP A 222 4.50 18.45 12.55
CA ASP A 222 4.60 19.91 12.66
C ASP A 222 6.03 20.39 12.40
N GLY A 223 7.03 19.63 12.85
CA GLY A 223 8.45 19.88 12.69
C GLY A 223 8.99 19.68 11.27
N MET A 224 8.19 19.12 10.36
CA MET A 224 8.59 18.95 8.96
C MET A 224 8.68 20.29 8.23
N SER A 225 9.91 20.66 7.86
CA SER A 225 10.19 21.82 7.02
C SER A 225 9.60 21.65 5.62
N ALA A 226 8.93 22.69 5.11
CA ALA A 226 8.32 22.73 3.78
C ALA A 226 9.32 22.53 2.62
N LYS A 227 10.64 22.63 2.87
CA LYS A 227 11.66 22.45 1.84
C LYS A 227 12.00 20.99 1.54
N LYS A 228 11.68 20.05 2.43
CA LYS A 228 11.94 18.62 2.19
C LYS A 228 10.69 17.97 1.60
N THR A 229 10.84 17.33 0.44
CA THR A 229 9.77 16.66 -0.34
C THR A 229 9.36 15.32 0.29
N VAL A 230 8.99 15.34 1.57
CA VAL A 230 8.39 14.19 2.25
C VAL A 230 6.89 14.39 2.30
N PHE A 231 6.15 13.43 1.76
CA PHE A 231 4.69 13.45 1.71
C PHE A 231 4.14 12.36 2.63
N ILE A 232 3.18 12.70 3.50
CA ILE A 232 2.63 11.75 4.48
C ILE A 232 1.28 11.24 4.00
N ILE A 233 1.11 9.92 3.99
CA ILE A 233 -0.19 9.28 3.72
C ILE A 233 -0.56 8.44 4.93
N GLY A 234 -1.67 8.76 5.59
CA GLY A 234 -2.27 7.88 6.59
C GLY A 234 -3.38 7.04 5.96
N ALA A 235 -3.55 5.79 6.37
CA ALA A 235 -4.70 4.98 6.03
C ALA A 235 -5.39 4.46 7.30
N THR A 236 -6.72 4.51 7.31
CA THR A 236 -7.54 3.97 8.40
C THR A 236 -8.80 3.29 7.90
N ASN A 237 -9.21 2.24 8.60
CA ASN A 237 -10.53 1.63 8.43
C ASN A 237 -11.56 2.23 9.40
N ARG A 238 -11.13 2.99 10.41
CA ARG A 238 -11.99 3.48 11.50
C ARG A 238 -11.77 4.97 11.72
N PRO A 239 -12.25 5.82 10.81
CA PRO A 239 -12.02 7.25 10.92
C PRO A 239 -12.81 7.89 12.09
N ASP A 240 -13.81 7.18 12.64
CA ASP A 240 -14.59 7.57 13.81
C ASP A 240 -13.76 7.67 15.09
N ILE A 241 -12.69 6.88 15.21
CA ILE A 241 -11.85 6.84 16.41
C ILE A 241 -10.55 7.63 16.27
N ILE A 242 -10.27 8.22 15.10
CA ILE A 242 -9.03 8.98 14.88
C ILE A 242 -9.02 10.26 15.71
N ASP A 243 -7.88 10.58 16.34
CA ASP A 243 -7.69 11.86 17.04
C ASP A 243 -7.85 13.04 16.06
N PRO A 244 -8.81 13.97 16.28
CA PRO A 244 -9.04 15.12 15.41
C PRO A 244 -7.84 16.06 15.24
N ALA A 245 -6.84 16.00 16.14
CA ALA A 245 -5.61 16.75 16.02
C ALA A 245 -4.82 16.37 14.77
N LEU A 246 -4.88 15.12 14.30
CA LEU A 246 -4.23 14.70 13.05
C LEU A 246 -4.84 15.35 11.81
N LEU A 247 -6.13 15.71 11.88
CA LEU A 247 -6.91 16.24 10.75
C LEU A 247 -6.80 17.78 10.62
N ARG A 248 -6.00 18.42 11.47
CA ARG A 248 -5.83 19.88 11.45
C ARG A 248 -5.00 20.33 10.22
N PRO A 249 -5.25 21.54 9.68
CA PRO A 249 -4.45 22.11 8.59
C PRO A 249 -2.94 22.01 8.85
N GLY A 250 -2.17 21.61 7.84
CA GLY A 250 -0.72 21.42 7.93
C GLY A 250 -0.27 20.02 8.41
N ARG A 251 -1.21 19.11 8.69
CA ARG A 251 -0.96 17.69 9.02
C ARG A 251 -1.57 16.77 7.96
N LEU A 252 -2.55 15.93 8.31
CA LEU A 252 -3.35 15.14 7.36
C LEU A 252 -4.60 15.94 6.98
N ASP A 253 -4.39 17.04 6.26
CA ASP A 253 -5.45 18.00 5.98
C ASP A 253 -6.29 17.66 4.74
N GLN A 254 -5.86 16.71 3.92
CA GLN A 254 -6.71 16.17 2.86
C GLN A 254 -7.31 14.83 3.29
N LEU A 255 -8.64 14.74 3.29
CA LEU A 255 -9.35 13.52 3.66
C LEU A 255 -9.98 12.91 2.42
N ILE A 256 -9.43 11.78 1.96
CA ILE A 256 -9.90 11.11 0.75
C ILE A 256 -10.67 9.86 1.14
N TYR A 257 -11.95 9.85 0.77
CA TYR A 257 -12.81 8.69 0.95
C TYR A 257 -12.59 7.68 -0.16
N ILE A 258 -12.26 6.44 0.21
CA ILE A 258 -12.11 5.33 -0.73
C ILE A 258 -13.32 4.40 -0.56
N PRO A 259 -14.32 4.48 -1.45
CA PRO A 259 -15.54 3.70 -1.36
C PRO A 259 -15.32 2.24 -1.81
N LEU A 260 -16.36 1.42 -1.61
CA LEU A 260 -16.47 0.13 -2.31
C LEU A 260 -16.58 0.35 -3.83
N PRO A 261 -16.07 -0.59 -4.65
CA PRO A 261 -16.10 -0.46 -6.10
C PRO A 261 -17.52 -0.57 -6.68
N ASP A 262 -17.83 0.30 -7.63
CA ASP A 262 -19.01 0.20 -8.50
C ASP A 262 -18.86 -0.90 -9.55
N GLU A 263 -19.88 -1.16 -10.38
CA GLU A 263 -19.82 -2.25 -11.37
C GLU A 263 -18.65 -2.12 -12.34
N ASP A 264 -18.40 -0.92 -12.85
CA ASP A 264 -17.30 -0.67 -13.77
C ASP A 264 -15.93 -0.81 -13.08
N SER A 265 -15.79 -0.32 -11.84
CA SER A 265 -14.58 -0.52 -11.04
C SER A 265 -14.35 -1.99 -10.74
N ARG A 266 -15.40 -2.78 -10.42
CA ARG A 266 -15.28 -4.23 -10.21
C ARG A 266 -14.79 -4.94 -11.47
N HIS A 267 -15.32 -4.59 -12.63
CA HIS A 267 -14.84 -5.12 -13.92
C HIS A 267 -13.36 -4.81 -14.15
N GLN A 268 -12.91 -3.59 -13.83
CA GLN A 268 -11.51 -3.21 -13.92
C GLN A 268 -10.64 -3.94 -12.89
N ILE A 269 -11.14 -4.16 -11.66
CA ILE A 269 -10.43 -4.94 -10.63
C ILE A 269 -10.23 -6.38 -11.11
N PHE A 270 -11.26 -7.04 -11.65
CA PHE A 270 -11.13 -8.38 -12.23
C PHE A 270 -10.05 -8.42 -13.31
N LYS A 271 -10.02 -7.43 -14.21
CA LYS A 271 -8.98 -7.31 -15.24
C LYS A 271 -7.59 -7.12 -14.65
N ALA A 272 -7.43 -6.25 -13.65
CA ALA A 272 -6.15 -5.99 -13.01
C ALA A 272 -5.63 -7.25 -12.29
N CYS A 273 -6.48 -7.93 -11.53
CA CYS A 273 -6.13 -9.16 -10.80
C CYS A 273 -5.72 -10.29 -11.75
N LEU A 274 -6.37 -10.41 -12.91
CA LEU A 274 -6.15 -11.51 -13.86
C LEU A 274 -5.16 -11.14 -14.98
N ARG A 275 -4.59 -9.93 -14.98
CA ARG A 275 -3.69 -9.44 -16.04
C ARG A 275 -2.50 -10.35 -16.31
N LYS A 276 -2.00 -11.03 -15.27
CA LYS A 276 -0.83 -11.94 -15.33
C LYS A 276 -1.23 -13.41 -15.40
N SER A 277 -2.52 -13.72 -15.57
CA SER A 277 -3.04 -15.09 -15.56
C SER A 277 -3.66 -15.45 -16.91
N PRO A 278 -3.46 -16.69 -17.41
CA PRO A 278 -4.12 -17.17 -18.62
C PRO A 278 -5.61 -17.39 -18.32
N VAL A 279 -6.48 -16.56 -18.90
CA VAL A 279 -7.94 -16.65 -18.74
C VAL A 279 -8.57 -17.04 -20.06
N SER A 280 -9.46 -18.03 -20.03
CA SER A 280 -10.15 -18.48 -21.23
C SER A 280 -11.12 -17.43 -21.76
N LYS A 281 -11.28 -17.39 -23.09
CA LYS A 281 -12.18 -16.43 -23.77
C LYS A 281 -13.65 -16.60 -23.39
N ASP A 282 -14.01 -17.77 -22.87
CA ASP A 282 -15.37 -18.08 -22.40
C ASP A 282 -15.72 -17.42 -21.06
N VAL A 283 -14.75 -16.81 -20.38
CA VAL A 283 -14.97 -16.13 -19.08
C VAL A 283 -15.47 -14.71 -19.30
N ASP A 284 -16.73 -14.45 -18.94
CA ASP A 284 -17.30 -13.10 -18.95
C ASP A 284 -17.02 -12.36 -17.62
N LEU A 285 -15.99 -11.52 -17.61
CA LEU A 285 -15.65 -10.67 -16.46
C LEU A 285 -16.72 -9.62 -16.14
N ARG A 286 -17.50 -9.16 -17.13
CA ARG A 286 -18.60 -8.21 -16.87
C ARG A 286 -19.75 -8.91 -16.14
N ALA A 287 -20.04 -10.17 -16.47
CA ALA A 287 -21.01 -10.95 -15.71
C ALA A 287 -20.57 -11.12 -14.25
N LEU A 288 -19.30 -11.47 -14.01
CA LEU A 288 -18.76 -11.57 -12.65
C LEU A 288 -18.87 -10.24 -11.87
N ALA A 289 -18.59 -9.11 -12.52
CA ALA A 289 -18.74 -7.78 -11.91
C ALA A 289 -20.19 -7.47 -11.48
N LYS A 290 -21.19 -7.95 -12.24
CA LYS A 290 -22.62 -7.78 -11.88
C LYS A 290 -23.00 -8.60 -10.65
N TYR A 291 -22.56 -9.85 -10.55
CA TYR A 291 -22.92 -10.74 -9.44
C TYR A 291 -22.15 -10.46 -8.14
N THR A 292 -21.12 -9.62 -8.18
CA THR A 292 -20.27 -9.26 -7.02
C THR A 292 -20.63 -7.90 -6.42
N GLN A 293 -21.90 -7.51 -6.43
CA GLN A 293 -22.33 -6.28 -5.78
C GLN A 293 -22.00 -6.28 -4.27
N GLY A 294 -21.38 -5.19 -3.80
CA GLY A 294 -21.02 -5.03 -2.39
C GLY A 294 -19.81 -5.84 -1.94
N PHE A 295 -19.01 -6.36 -2.89
CA PHE A 295 -17.70 -6.93 -2.65
C PHE A 295 -16.63 -5.83 -2.64
N SER A 296 -15.64 -5.97 -1.76
CA SER A 296 -14.43 -5.15 -1.78
C SER A 296 -13.44 -5.65 -2.85
N GLY A 297 -12.40 -4.88 -3.14
CA GLY A 297 -11.32 -5.32 -4.03
C GLY A 297 -10.60 -6.57 -3.51
N ALA A 298 -10.46 -6.70 -2.19
CA ALA A 298 -9.90 -7.89 -1.55
C ALA A 298 -10.80 -9.11 -1.74
N ASP A 299 -12.13 -8.97 -1.62
CA ASP A 299 -13.05 -10.08 -1.84
C ASP A 299 -13.01 -10.58 -3.31
N ILE A 300 -12.90 -9.64 -4.26
CA ILE A 300 -12.73 -9.97 -5.70
C ILE A 300 -11.38 -10.65 -5.95
N THR A 301 -10.32 -10.19 -5.29
CA THR A 301 -9.00 -10.81 -5.37
C THR A 301 -9.04 -12.24 -4.83
N GLU A 302 -9.75 -12.48 -3.72
CA GLU A 302 -9.95 -13.81 -3.15
C GLU A 302 -10.67 -14.75 -4.13
N ILE A 303 -11.72 -14.27 -4.81
CA ILE A 303 -12.41 -15.01 -5.86
C ILE A 303 -11.43 -15.41 -6.98
N CYS A 304 -10.63 -14.46 -7.48
CA CYS A 304 -9.66 -14.72 -8.54
C CYS A 304 -8.61 -15.75 -8.10
N GLN A 305 -8.06 -15.60 -6.89
CA GLN A 305 -7.07 -16.53 -6.33
C GLN A 305 -7.64 -17.95 -6.17
N ARG A 306 -8.90 -18.09 -5.76
CA ARG A 306 -9.56 -19.38 -5.67
C ARG A 306 -9.78 -20.02 -7.04
N ALA A 307 -10.22 -19.25 -8.03
CA ALA A 307 -10.37 -19.73 -9.40
C ALA A 307 -9.03 -20.21 -9.99
N VAL A 308 -7.94 -19.44 -9.77
CA VAL A 308 -6.58 -19.84 -10.14
C VAL A 308 -6.17 -21.14 -9.44
N LYS A 309 -6.46 -21.27 -8.13
CA LYS A 309 -6.14 -22.49 -7.37
C LYS A 309 -6.88 -23.72 -7.90
N TYR A 310 -8.13 -23.58 -8.33
CA TYR A 310 -8.86 -24.67 -8.97
C TYR A 310 -8.24 -25.05 -10.32
N ALA A 311 -7.85 -24.06 -11.13
CA ALA A 311 -7.18 -24.32 -12.41
C ALA A 311 -5.83 -25.05 -12.22
N ILE A 312 -5.01 -24.61 -11.26
CA ILE A 312 -3.74 -25.26 -10.92
C ILE A 312 -3.99 -26.71 -10.48
N ARG A 313 -5.02 -26.94 -9.64
CA ARG A 313 -5.37 -28.28 -9.19
C ARG A 313 -5.79 -29.19 -10.35
N GLU A 314 -6.65 -28.72 -11.25
CA GLU A 314 -7.05 -29.48 -12.45
C GLU A 314 -5.82 -29.80 -13.31
N ASN A 315 -4.89 -28.87 -13.47
CA ASN A 315 -3.70 -29.08 -14.29
C ASN A 315 -2.75 -30.13 -13.69
N ILE A 316 -2.45 -30.03 -12.40
CA ILE A 316 -1.60 -31.01 -11.70
C ILE A 316 -2.24 -32.41 -11.73
N GLU A 317 -3.57 -32.50 -11.55
CA GLU A 317 -4.28 -33.78 -11.62
C GLU A 317 -4.17 -34.41 -13.03
N LYS A 318 -4.22 -33.61 -14.10
CA LYS A 318 -4.00 -34.07 -15.49
C LYS A 318 -2.56 -34.50 -15.74
N ASP A 319 -1.57 -33.77 -15.24
CA ASP A 319 -0.15 -34.13 -15.39
C ASP A 319 0.13 -35.48 -14.74
N ILE A 320 -0.36 -35.69 -13.53
CA ILE A 320 -0.25 -36.99 -12.82
C ILE A 320 -0.93 -38.11 -13.61
N GLU A 321 -2.10 -37.85 -14.19
CA GLU A 321 -2.81 -38.85 -15.00
C GLU A 321 -2.05 -39.18 -16.29
N ARG A 322 -1.47 -38.17 -16.96
CA ARG A 322 -0.63 -38.34 -18.15
C ARG A 322 0.62 -39.16 -17.83
N GLU A 323 1.30 -38.86 -16.71
CA GLU A 323 2.44 -39.65 -16.24
C GLU A 323 2.08 -41.11 -15.95
N ARG A 324 0.93 -41.36 -15.30
CA ARG A 324 0.44 -42.73 -15.06
C ARG A 324 0.16 -43.47 -16.36
N ARG A 325 -0.53 -42.84 -17.31
CA ARG A 325 -0.81 -43.44 -18.63
C ARG A 325 0.47 -43.77 -19.40
N ARG A 326 1.47 -42.88 -19.35
CA ARG A 326 2.79 -43.11 -19.97
C ARG A 326 3.53 -44.27 -19.32
N ARG A 327 3.44 -44.42 -18.00
CA ARG A 327 4.03 -45.55 -17.28
C ARG A 327 3.36 -46.88 -17.61
N ASP A 328 2.03 -46.88 -17.74
CA ASP A 328 1.24 -48.09 -17.94
C ASP A 328 1.21 -48.54 -19.43
N ASN A 329 1.51 -47.66 -20.39
CA ASN A 329 1.61 -48.01 -21.81
C ASN A 329 2.77 -47.26 -22.54
N PRO A 330 4.01 -47.80 -22.51
CA PRO A 330 5.20 -47.12 -23.06
C PRO A 330 5.24 -47.01 -24.59
N GLU A 331 4.44 -47.81 -25.30
CA GLU A 331 4.39 -47.86 -26.78
C GLU A 331 3.25 -47.02 -27.39
N ALA A 332 2.40 -46.40 -26.56
CA ALA A 332 1.46 -45.41 -27.07
C ALA A 332 2.28 -44.22 -27.58
N MET A 333 2.29 -44.02 -28.91
CA MET A 333 2.86 -42.81 -29.51
C MET A 333 2.28 -41.61 -28.77
N ASP A 334 3.18 -40.77 -28.23
CA ASP A 334 2.84 -39.45 -27.75
C ASP A 334 2.22 -38.72 -28.96
N GLU A 335 0.88 -38.73 -29.07
CA GLU A 335 0.22 -37.75 -29.92
C GLU A 335 0.72 -36.40 -29.40
N ASP A 336 1.24 -35.56 -30.29
CA ASP A 336 1.67 -34.18 -30.04
C ASP A 336 0.49 -33.38 -29.49
N VAL A 337 0.12 -33.64 -28.24
CA VAL A 337 -0.77 -32.79 -27.47
C VAL A 337 0.13 -31.63 -27.08
N GLU A 338 0.19 -30.64 -27.98
CA GLU A 338 0.71 -29.31 -27.70
C GLU A 338 0.44 -28.98 -26.23
N ASP A 339 1.44 -28.46 -25.51
CA ASP A 339 1.27 -27.92 -24.17
C ASP A 339 0.20 -26.80 -24.25
N GLU A 340 -1.08 -27.19 -24.22
CA GLU A 340 -2.20 -26.29 -24.13
C GLU A 340 -1.98 -25.54 -22.82
N VAL A 341 -1.67 -24.25 -22.95
CA VAL A 341 -1.48 -23.36 -21.82
C VAL A 341 -2.70 -23.53 -20.92
N ALA A 342 -2.49 -23.97 -19.68
CA ALA A 342 -3.59 -24.23 -18.77
C ALA A 342 -4.36 -22.93 -18.48
N GLU A 343 -5.54 -22.80 -19.09
CA GLU A 343 -6.38 -21.61 -18.95
C GLU A 343 -7.36 -21.71 -17.78
N ILE A 344 -7.65 -20.58 -17.15
CA ILE A 344 -8.71 -20.45 -16.16
C ILE A 344 -10.05 -20.40 -16.90
N LYS A 345 -10.89 -21.41 -16.68
CA LYS A 345 -12.22 -21.57 -17.28
C LYS A 345 -13.33 -20.96 -16.42
N ALA A 346 -14.51 -20.76 -17.01
CA ALA A 346 -15.71 -20.28 -16.33
C ALA A 346 -16.12 -21.16 -15.14
N ALA A 347 -16.00 -22.49 -15.28
CA ALA A 347 -16.30 -23.45 -14.22
C ALA A 347 -15.49 -23.21 -12.92
N HIS A 348 -14.25 -22.75 -13.03
CA HIS A 348 -13.43 -22.41 -11.85
C HIS A 348 -13.98 -21.20 -11.11
N PHE A 349 -14.49 -20.21 -11.84
CA PHE A 349 -15.13 -19.03 -11.26
C PHE A 349 -16.46 -19.40 -10.61
N GLU A 350 -17.28 -20.24 -11.26
CA GLU A 350 -18.53 -20.74 -10.68
C GLU A 350 -18.30 -21.48 -9.35
N GLU A 351 -17.28 -22.34 -9.28
CA GLU A 351 -16.92 -23.02 -8.04
C GLU A 351 -16.40 -22.04 -6.99
N SER A 352 -15.56 -21.06 -7.38
CA SER A 352 -15.06 -20.03 -6.46
C SER A 352 -16.18 -19.17 -5.87
N MET A 353 -17.23 -18.90 -6.65
CA MET A 353 -18.37 -18.08 -6.26
C MET A 353 -19.24 -18.72 -5.19
N LYS A 354 -19.29 -20.06 -5.10
CA LYS A 354 -20.04 -20.78 -4.05
C LYS A 354 -19.55 -20.43 -2.65
N PHE A 355 -18.27 -20.10 -2.52
CA PHE A 355 -17.63 -19.78 -1.24
C PHE A 355 -17.36 -18.28 -1.07
N ALA A 356 -17.76 -17.45 -2.04
CA ALA A 356 -17.52 -16.02 -2.02
C ALA A 356 -18.21 -15.38 -0.81
N ARG A 357 -17.47 -14.57 -0.04
CA ARG A 357 -18.00 -13.86 1.13
C ARG A 357 -17.76 -12.37 0.95
N ARG A 358 -18.76 -11.58 1.33
CA ARG A 358 -18.64 -10.13 1.43
C ARG A 358 -17.99 -9.81 2.77
N SER A 359 -16.85 -9.14 2.76
CA SER A 359 -16.16 -8.72 4.00
C SER A 359 -16.82 -7.51 4.65
N VAL A 360 -17.49 -6.66 3.87
CA VAL A 360 -18.09 -5.41 4.34
C VAL A 360 -19.61 -5.51 4.38
N SER A 361 -20.18 -5.30 5.57
CA SER A 361 -21.63 -5.34 5.78
C SER A 361 -22.31 -4.05 5.31
N ASP A 362 -23.60 -4.14 4.92
CA ASP A 362 -24.37 -2.95 4.52
C ASP A 362 -24.52 -1.92 5.66
N ALA A 363 -24.46 -2.37 6.91
CA ALA A 363 -24.47 -1.50 8.08
C ALA A 363 -23.19 -0.66 8.15
N ASP A 364 -22.03 -1.25 7.86
CA ASP A 364 -20.76 -0.53 7.89
C ASP A 364 -20.63 0.43 6.71
N ILE A 365 -21.15 0.05 5.52
CA ILE A 365 -21.24 0.96 4.36
C ILE A 365 -21.98 2.25 4.74
N ARG A 366 -23.13 2.13 5.41
CA ARG A 366 -23.92 3.29 5.86
C ARG A 366 -23.15 4.15 6.86
N LYS A 367 -22.37 3.55 7.77
CA LYS A 367 -21.51 4.30 8.70
C LYS A 367 -20.47 5.13 7.95
N TYR A 368 -19.77 4.54 6.97
CA TYR A 368 -18.78 5.27 6.17
C TYR A 368 -19.42 6.40 5.35
N GLN A 369 -20.58 6.17 4.76
CA GLN A 369 -21.31 7.20 4.00
C GLN A 369 -21.77 8.35 4.89
N ALA A 370 -22.36 8.05 6.05
CA ALA A 370 -22.77 9.07 7.01
C ALA A 370 -21.57 9.89 7.53
N PHE A 371 -20.45 9.21 7.79
CA PHE A 371 -19.22 9.88 8.20
C PHE A 371 -18.65 10.78 7.09
N ALA A 372 -18.57 10.29 5.85
CA ALA A 372 -18.13 11.07 4.70
C ALA A 372 -19.01 12.32 4.48
N GLN A 373 -20.33 12.18 4.61
CA GLN A 373 -21.28 13.30 4.51
C GLN A 373 -21.08 14.32 5.63
N THR A 374 -20.87 13.86 6.87
CA THR A 374 -20.62 14.73 8.03
C THR A 374 -19.32 15.51 7.87
N LEU A 375 -18.26 14.86 7.37
CA LEU A 375 -16.99 15.52 7.08
C LEU A 375 -17.10 16.55 5.96
N GLN A 376 -17.85 16.26 4.89
CA GLN A 376 -18.09 17.23 3.82
C GLN A 376 -18.87 18.45 4.33
N GLN A 377 -19.87 18.23 5.19
CA GLN A 377 -20.66 19.31 5.81
C GLN A 377 -19.83 20.17 6.77
N SER A 378 -19.00 19.57 7.63
CA SER A 378 -18.16 20.30 8.58
C SER A 378 -17.06 21.12 7.90
N ARG A 379 -16.65 20.74 6.68
CA ARG A 379 -15.64 21.44 5.87
C ARG A 379 -16.21 22.52 4.95
N GLY A 380 -17.53 22.74 4.95
CA GLY A 380 -18.17 23.83 4.21
C GLY A 380 -18.00 23.76 2.69
N PHE A 381 -17.64 22.60 2.14
CA PHE A 381 -17.51 22.43 0.69
C PHE A 381 -18.91 22.17 0.12
N GLY A 382 -19.58 23.22 -0.37
CA GLY A 382 -20.72 23.07 -1.27
C GLY A 382 -22.07 23.70 -0.89
N SER A 383 -22.14 24.67 0.02
CA SER A 383 -23.18 25.70 -0.16
C SER A 383 -22.63 26.70 -1.17
N GLU A 384 -23.32 26.93 -2.30
CA GLU A 384 -22.94 27.92 -3.33
C GLU A 384 -22.73 29.31 -2.70
N PHE A 385 -21.53 29.58 -2.20
CA PHE A 385 -21.10 30.92 -1.87
C PHE A 385 -20.72 31.59 -3.18
N ARG A 386 -21.68 32.26 -3.80
CA ARG A 386 -21.40 33.22 -4.85
C ARG A 386 -21.23 34.58 -4.19
N PHE A 387 -20.12 35.25 -4.46
CA PHE A 387 -20.06 36.69 -4.22
C PHE A 387 -21.22 37.31 -5.00
N SER A 388 -22.18 37.95 -4.33
CA SER A 388 -23.21 38.71 -5.03
C SER A 388 -22.47 39.76 -5.86
N GLU A 389 -22.60 39.69 -7.19
CA GLU A 389 -22.07 40.74 -8.06
C GLU A 389 -22.61 42.07 -7.55
N THR A 390 -21.71 42.92 -7.08
CA THR A 390 -22.05 44.27 -6.67
C THR A 390 -22.40 45.03 -7.93
N SER A 391 -23.67 44.96 -8.32
CA SER A 391 -24.23 45.87 -9.30
C SER A 391 -24.19 47.26 -8.69
N THR A 392 -23.47 48.13 -9.39
CA THR A 392 -23.43 49.56 -9.17
C THR A 392 -24.84 50.13 -9.33
N GLY A 393 -25.47 50.51 -8.22
CA GLY A 393 -26.64 51.39 -8.25
C GLY A 393 -27.65 51.18 -7.12
N ALA A 394 -27.87 52.25 -6.35
CA ALA A 394 -29.01 52.54 -5.48
C ALA A 394 -29.00 51.96 -4.04
N THR A 395 -28.57 52.83 -3.12
CA THR A 395 -29.17 53.08 -1.79
C THR A 395 -29.85 51.91 -1.07
N GLY A 396 -29.14 51.31 -0.10
CA GLY A 396 -29.72 50.33 0.82
C GLY A 396 -28.83 50.05 2.03
N SER A 397 -29.04 50.83 3.09
CA SER A 397 -28.79 50.55 4.53
C SER A 397 -27.58 49.68 4.92
N ASP A 398 -26.61 50.33 5.56
CA ASP A 398 -25.61 49.69 6.44
C ASP A 398 -26.31 48.79 7.49
N PRO A 399 -25.85 47.54 7.70
CA PRO A 399 -26.43 46.64 8.69
C PRO A 399 -25.92 46.90 10.13
N PHE A 400 -25.19 48.01 10.37
CA PHE A 400 -24.55 48.29 11.67
C PHE A 400 -25.04 49.55 12.37
N THR A 401 -26.25 50.02 12.06
CA THR A 401 -26.82 51.22 12.70
C THR A 401 -28.16 50.97 13.39
N THR A 402 -28.09 51.12 14.73
CA THR A 402 -29.11 51.58 15.69
C THR A 402 -30.08 50.58 16.32
N THR A 403 -29.97 50.46 17.65
CA THR A 403 -31.05 50.85 18.58
C THR A 403 -30.45 51.45 19.85
N GLY A 404 -30.22 52.77 19.84
CA GLY A 404 -30.04 53.59 21.05
C GLY A 404 -31.21 54.55 21.14
N GLY A 405 -32.34 54.07 21.66
CA GLY A 405 -33.52 54.90 21.92
C GLY A 405 -33.36 55.60 23.26
N GLY A 406 -33.23 56.92 23.23
CA GLY A 406 -33.31 57.76 24.41
C GLY A 406 -34.75 57.91 24.89
N ALA A 407 -34.95 57.81 26.19
CA ALA A 407 -36.00 58.50 26.91
C ALA A 407 -35.34 59.15 28.13
N ALA A 408 -35.50 60.45 28.22
CA ALA A 408 -35.06 61.28 29.33
C ALA A 408 -35.84 60.92 30.59
N ASP A 409 -35.15 60.91 31.73
CA ASP A 409 -35.70 61.45 32.97
C ASP A 409 -34.56 62.15 33.70
N GLU A 410 -34.80 63.44 33.95
CA GLU A 410 -34.05 64.28 34.89
C GLU A 410 -34.31 63.75 36.31
N ASP A 411 -33.26 63.66 37.14
CA ASP A 411 -33.31 64.27 38.47
C ASP A 411 -31.95 64.16 39.17
N ASP A 412 -31.51 65.33 39.65
CA ASP A 412 -30.41 65.58 40.58
C ASP A 412 -30.53 64.70 41.85
N LEU A 413 -29.40 64.28 42.44
CA LEU A 413 -28.98 64.69 43.81
C LEU A 413 -27.73 63.96 44.33
N TYR A 414 -26.83 64.78 44.88
CA TYR A 414 -25.77 64.52 45.88
C TYR A 414 -24.45 63.85 45.46
N SER A 415 -23.41 64.71 45.45
CA SER A 415 -22.16 64.63 46.22
C SER A 415 -21.52 63.27 46.50
#